data_AF-A0A7X5SBW0-F1
#
_entry.id   AF-A0A7X5SBW0-F1
#
_cell.length_a   1.000
_cell.length_b   1.000
_cell.length_c   1.000
_cell.angle_alpha   90.00
_cell.angle_beta   90.00
_cell.angle_gamma   90.00
#
_symmetry.space_group_name_H-M   'P 1'
#
loop_
_entity.id
_entity.type
_entity.pdbx_description
1 polymer ?
#
loop_
_entity_poly.entity_id
_entity_poly.type
_entity_poly.pdbx_seq_one_letter_code
_entity_poly.pdbx_strand_id
1 'polypeptide(L)'
;VDALILAARNGKDVTVVVELRARFDEEANLGLADKLQEAGVQVVYGVVGFKTHAKMLLIVRREGRKLKRYVHLGTGNYHSGTARLYTDISLITADVEIGNDVHMLFQQLSGLAPRMKLEQLLQSPFTLHAGVLK
;
A
#
# COMPACT_ATOMS: atom_id res chain seq x y z
N VAL A 1 -10.37 2.08 -7.78
CA VAL A 1 -9.70 3.27 -8.36
C VAL A 1 -10.54 4.51 -8.10
N ASP A 2 -11.80 4.51 -8.54
CA ASP A 2 -12.71 5.66 -8.41
C ASP A 2 -12.83 6.21 -6.99
N ALA A 3 -12.80 5.34 -5.97
CA ALA A 3 -12.80 5.75 -4.57
C ALA A 3 -11.58 6.61 -4.18
N LEU A 4 -10.40 6.34 -4.74
CA LEU A 4 -9.18 7.11 -4.50
C LEU A 4 -9.22 8.46 -5.25
N ILE A 5 -9.74 8.45 -6.48
CA ILE A 5 -9.99 9.67 -7.26
C ILE A 5 -10.97 10.58 -6.51
N LEU A 6 -12.08 10.03 -6.02
CA LEU A 6 -13.06 10.77 -5.23
C LEU A 6 -12.46 11.28 -3.92
N ALA A 7 -11.59 10.51 -3.26
CA ALA A 7 -10.89 10.94 -2.07
C ALA A 7 -10.00 12.16 -2.34
N ALA A 8 -9.20 12.12 -3.40
CA ALA A 8 -8.34 13.23 -3.82
C ALA A 8 -9.14 14.47 -4.22
N ARG A 9 -10.20 14.31 -5.02
CA ARG A 9 -11.13 15.41 -5.38
C ARG A 9 -11.82 16.05 -4.17
N ASN A 10 -12.01 15.28 -3.10
CA ASN A 10 -12.53 15.76 -1.82
C ASN A 10 -11.43 16.33 -0.90
N GLY A 11 -10.25 16.69 -1.44
CA GLY A 11 -9.17 17.36 -0.73
C GLY A 11 -8.39 16.48 0.25
N LYS A 12 -8.40 15.15 0.07
CA LYS A 12 -7.56 14.24 0.87
C LYS A 12 -6.22 14.06 0.19
N ASP A 13 -5.16 14.01 0.98
CA ASP A 13 -3.85 13.57 0.49
C ASP A 13 -3.89 12.07 0.21
N VAL A 14 -3.74 11.71 -1.06
CA VAL A 14 -3.78 10.31 -1.51
C VAL A 14 -2.47 9.97 -2.20
N THR A 15 -1.81 8.91 -1.74
CA THR A 15 -0.62 8.34 -2.37
C THR A 15 -0.92 6.91 -2.82
N VAL A 16 -0.50 6.54 -4.03
CA VAL A 16 -0.65 5.18 -4.57
C VAL A 16 0.69 4.71 -5.10
N VAL A 17 1.06 3.48 -4.73
CA VAL A 17 2.25 2.80 -5.28
C VAL A 17 1.79 1.90 -6.43
N VAL A 18 2.32 2.15 -7.63
CA VAL A 18 2.02 1.38 -8.86
C VAL A 18 3.27 0.63 -9.31
N GLU A 19 3.12 -0.66 -9.55
CA GLU A 19 4.19 -1.50 -10.10
C GLU A 19 4.10 -1.48 -11.64
N LEU A 20 5.07 -0.87 -12.31
CA LEU A 20 5.08 -0.84 -13.78
C LEU A 20 5.48 -2.19 -14.38
N ARG A 21 6.37 -2.97 -13.76
CA ARG A 21 6.98 -4.16 -14.39
C ARG A 21 6.16 -5.47 -14.28
N ALA A 22 4.85 -5.39 -14.37
CA ALA A 22 4.02 -6.58 -14.57
C ALA A 22 4.01 -6.91 -16.07
N ARG A 23 4.80 -7.91 -16.49
CA ARG A 23 5.06 -8.33 -17.91
C ARG A 23 3.83 -8.51 -18.82
N PHE A 24 2.61 -8.43 -18.29
CA PHE A 24 1.35 -8.63 -19.01
C PHE A 24 0.34 -7.47 -18.88
N ASP A 25 0.57 -6.49 -17.99
CA ASP A 25 -0.40 -5.43 -17.64
C ASP A 25 0.18 -4.00 -17.72
N GLU A 26 1.31 -3.81 -18.39
CA GLU A 26 2.03 -2.52 -18.43
C GLU A 26 1.16 -1.36 -18.94
N GLU A 27 0.46 -1.52 -20.05
CA GLU A 27 -0.42 -0.48 -20.61
C GLU A 27 -1.62 -0.17 -19.71
N ALA A 28 -2.21 -1.19 -19.09
CA ALA A 28 -3.35 -1.02 -18.19
C ALA A 28 -2.94 -0.26 -16.91
N ASN A 29 -1.76 -0.56 -16.36
CA ASN A 29 -1.21 0.13 -15.20
C ASN A 29 -0.83 1.58 -15.52
N LEU A 30 -0.31 1.86 -16.71
CA LEU A 30 -0.02 3.22 -17.17
C LEU A 30 -1.29 4.06 -17.28
N GLY A 31 -2.31 3.58 -18.00
CA GLY A 31 -3.57 4.32 -18.12
C GLY A 31 -4.30 4.51 -16.78
N LEU A 32 -4.08 3.61 -15.82
CA LEU A 32 -4.57 3.78 -14.45
C LEU A 32 -3.77 4.84 -13.67
N ALA A 33 -2.45 4.83 -13.79
CA ALA A 33 -1.58 5.84 -13.16
C ALA A 33 -1.95 7.24 -13.66
N ASP A 34 -2.13 7.42 -14.97
CA ASP A 34 -2.51 8.70 -15.58
C ASP A 34 -3.82 9.24 -14.98
N LYS A 35 -4.87 8.40 -14.92
CA LYS A 35 -6.17 8.78 -14.32
C LYS A 35 -6.06 9.18 -12.84
N LEU A 36 -5.18 8.52 -12.08
CA LEU A 36 -4.93 8.86 -10.69
C LEU A 36 -4.20 10.21 -10.58
N GLN A 37 -3.17 10.42 -11.40
CA GLN A 37 -2.40 11.68 -11.41
C GLN A 37 -3.29 12.88 -11.82
N GLU A 38 -4.13 12.73 -12.84
CA GLU A 38 -5.11 13.74 -13.25
C GLU A 38 -6.08 14.14 -12.12
N ALA A 39 -6.36 13.22 -11.21
CA ALA A 39 -7.21 13.47 -10.04
C ALA A 39 -6.46 14.09 -8.84
N GLY A 40 -5.17 14.36 -8.97
CA GLY A 40 -4.32 14.91 -7.90
C GLY A 40 -3.77 13.86 -6.93
N VAL A 41 -3.83 12.57 -7.28
CA VAL A 41 -3.22 11.50 -6.48
C VAL A 41 -1.71 11.49 -6.72
N GLN A 42 -0.93 11.42 -5.65
CA GLN A 42 0.52 11.20 -5.76
C GLN A 42 0.79 9.73 -6.16
N VAL A 43 1.12 9.51 -7.43
CA VAL A 43 1.52 8.19 -7.92
C VAL A 43 3.02 8.02 -7.74
N VAL A 44 3.39 6.94 -7.07
CA VAL A 44 4.76 6.50 -6.84
C VAL A 44 4.96 5.21 -7.61
N TYR A 45 6.03 5.12 -8.38
CA TYR A 45 6.38 3.88 -9.07
C TYR A 45 7.23 2.99 -8.15
N GLY A 46 6.99 1.68 -8.20
CA GLY A 46 7.70 0.69 -7.38
C GLY A 46 9.23 0.79 -7.45
N VAL A 47 9.90 0.20 -6.47
CA VAL A 47 11.37 0.27 -6.34
C VAL A 47 12.05 -0.51 -7.47
N VAL A 48 12.98 0.14 -8.18
CA VAL A 48 13.74 -0.50 -9.27
C VAL A 48 14.41 -1.79 -8.79
N GLY A 49 14.16 -2.89 -9.51
CA GLY A 49 14.73 -4.19 -9.21
C GLY A 49 13.91 -5.03 -8.23
N PHE A 50 12.86 -4.47 -7.62
CA PHE A 50 11.95 -5.19 -6.72
C PHE A 50 10.52 -5.10 -7.21
N LYS A 51 9.73 -6.13 -6.91
CA LYS A 51 8.28 -6.11 -7.13
C LYS A 51 7.57 -5.93 -5.80
N THR A 52 6.61 -5.02 -5.76
CA THR A 52 5.75 -4.86 -4.58
C THR A 52 4.58 -5.85 -4.64
N HIS A 53 4.66 -6.95 -3.89
CA HIS A 53 3.59 -7.96 -3.82
C HIS A 53 2.68 -7.81 -2.59
N ALA A 54 3.05 -6.95 -1.64
CA ALA A 54 2.25 -6.71 -0.45
C ALA A 54 0.95 -5.97 -0.82
N LYS A 55 -0.18 -6.41 -0.26
CA LYS A 55 -1.46 -5.70 -0.41
C LYS A 55 -1.80 -5.02 0.89
N MET A 56 -1.64 -3.70 0.88
CA MET A 56 -1.76 -2.86 2.06
C MET A 56 -2.59 -1.63 1.72
N LEU A 57 -3.34 -1.12 2.68
CA LEU A 57 -4.00 0.18 2.61
C LEU A 57 -3.84 0.83 3.99
N LEU A 58 -3.54 2.13 4.00
CA LEU A 58 -3.44 2.92 5.21
C LEU A 58 -4.35 4.14 5.09
N ILE A 59 -5.26 4.30 6.04
CA ILE A 59 -6.10 5.49 6.19
C ILE A 59 -5.67 6.20 7.47
N VAL A 60 -5.24 7.45 7.34
CA VAL A 60 -4.95 8.32 8.47
C VAL A 60 -6.11 9.29 8.65
N ARG A 61 -6.77 9.24 9.80
CA ARG A 61 -7.95 10.06 10.11
C ARG A 61 -7.72 10.85 11.40
N ARG A 62 -8.11 12.13 11.40
CA ARG A 62 -8.18 12.92 12.63
C ARG A 62 -9.44 12.56 13.42
N GLU A 63 -9.26 12.15 14.68
CA GLU A 63 -10.31 11.89 15.66
C GLU A 63 -10.08 12.80 16.87
N GLY A 64 -10.87 13.88 16.96
CA GLY A 64 -10.62 14.96 17.92
C GLY A 64 -9.25 15.60 17.71
N ARG A 65 -8.40 15.54 18.73
CA ARG A 65 -7.02 16.09 18.68
C ARG A 65 -5.96 15.09 18.24
N LYS A 66 -6.32 13.83 18.00
CA LYS A 66 -5.36 12.75 17.68
C LYS A 66 -5.50 12.31 16.22
N LEU A 67 -4.40 11.87 15.63
CA LEU A 67 -4.42 11.10 14.38
C LEU A 67 -4.53 9.62 14.72
N LYS A 68 -5.39 8.92 13.99
CA LYS A 68 -5.59 7.49 14.10
C LYS A 68 -5.36 6.83 12.74
N ARG A 69 -4.72 5.67 12.77
CA ARG A 69 -4.40 4.88 11.59
C ARG A 69 -5.31 3.67 11.53
N TYR A 70 -5.88 3.43 10.35
CA TYR A 70 -6.62 2.24 10.02
C TYR A 70 -5.91 1.55 8.88
N VAL A 71 -5.59 0.28 9.08
CA VAL A 71 -4.80 -0.51 8.15
C VAL A 71 -5.65 -1.66 7.63
N HIS A 72 -5.51 -1.93 6.32
CA HIS A 72 -5.86 -3.22 5.75
C HIS A 72 -4.59 -3.92 5.26
N LEU A 73 -4.46 -5.20 5.58
CA LEU A 73 -3.45 -6.12 5.06
C LEU A 73 -4.15 -7.33 4.45
N GLY A 74 -3.84 -7.68 3.21
CA GLY A 74 -4.47 -8.79 2.49
C GLY A 74 -3.45 -9.76 1.90
N THR A 75 -3.80 -11.04 1.84
CA THR A 75 -3.05 -12.05 1.08
C THR A 75 -3.31 -11.92 -0.43
N GLY A 76 -4.54 -11.57 -0.79
CA GLY A 76 -5.05 -11.43 -2.15
C GLY A 76 -5.01 -10.00 -2.70
N ASN A 77 -5.20 -9.86 -4.01
CA ASN A 77 -5.27 -8.55 -4.68
C ASN A 77 -6.65 -7.89 -4.52
N TYR A 78 -6.74 -6.59 -4.83
CA TYR A 78 -7.99 -5.82 -4.70
C TYR A 78 -8.96 -6.01 -5.89
N HIS A 79 -8.73 -6.99 -6.76
CA HIS A 79 -9.57 -7.19 -7.94
C HIS A 79 -10.82 -8.01 -7.57
N SER A 80 -12.00 -7.38 -7.65
CA SER A 80 -13.27 -7.94 -7.16
C SER A 80 -13.69 -9.24 -7.85
N GLY A 81 -13.32 -9.42 -9.13
CA GLY A 81 -13.62 -10.64 -9.87
C GLY A 81 -12.82 -11.85 -9.38
N THR A 82 -11.55 -11.65 -9.03
CA THR A 82 -10.66 -12.72 -8.54
C THR A 82 -10.93 -13.03 -7.09
N ALA A 83 -11.36 -12.05 -6.29
CA ALA A 83 -11.75 -12.25 -4.89
C ALA A 83 -12.89 -13.28 -4.69
N ARG A 84 -13.68 -13.57 -5.74
CA ARG A 84 -14.72 -14.62 -5.69
C ARG A 84 -14.19 -16.02 -5.99
N LEU A 85 -13.04 -16.11 -6.64
CA LEU A 85 -12.45 -17.36 -7.13
C LEU A 85 -11.33 -17.84 -6.21
N TYR A 86 -10.60 -16.93 -5.58
CA TYR A 86 -9.50 -17.24 -4.69
C TYR A 86 -9.92 -17.17 -3.22
N THR A 87 -9.28 -18.00 -2.41
CA THR A 87 -9.40 -17.95 -0.96
C THR A 87 -8.28 -17.07 -0.42
N ASP A 88 -8.66 -15.97 0.23
CA ASP A 88 -7.75 -14.99 0.78
C ASP A 88 -8.20 -14.54 2.18
N ILE A 89 -7.24 -14.04 2.96
CA ILE A 89 -7.51 -13.45 4.28
C ILE A 89 -7.24 -11.94 4.20
N SER A 90 -8.14 -11.18 4.81
CA SER A 90 -8.04 -9.73 4.98
C SER A 90 -8.07 -9.38 6.46
N LEU A 91 -7.00 -8.75 6.94
CA LEU A 91 -6.93 -8.14 8.26
C LEU A 91 -7.27 -6.65 8.13
N ILE A 92 -8.27 -6.18 8.87
CA ILE A 92 -8.53 -4.76 9.09
C ILE A 92 -8.26 -4.46 10.56
N THR A 93 -7.39 -3.50 10.85
CA THR A 93 -6.98 -3.18 12.21
C THR A 93 -6.73 -1.69 12.42
N ALA A 94 -6.86 -1.24 13.66
CA ALA A 94 -6.42 0.07 14.12
C ALA A 94 -5.31 -0.06 15.18
N ASP A 95 -4.64 -1.21 15.22
CA ASP A 95 -3.48 -1.46 16.06
C ASP A 95 -2.38 -0.43 15.78
N VAL A 96 -1.80 0.12 16.86
CA VAL A 96 -0.88 1.25 16.77
C VAL A 96 0.46 0.84 16.17
N GLU A 97 0.96 -0.35 16.52
CA GLU A 97 2.27 -0.83 16.08
C GLU A 97 2.20 -1.28 14.61
N ILE A 98 1.18 -2.05 14.24
CA ILE A 98 0.92 -2.40 12.83
C ILE A 98 0.68 -1.13 12.00
N GLY A 99 -0.06 -0.15 12.55
CA GLY A 99 -0.29 1.14 11.91
C GLY A 99 0.99 1.92 11.64
N ASN A 100 1.93 1.92 12.58
CA ASN A 100 3.24 2.55 12.41
C ASN A 100 4.09 1.81 11.38
N ASP A 101 4.15 0.48 11.43
CA ASP A 101 4.93 -0.34 10.50
C ASP A 101 4.46 -0.14 9.05
N VAL A 102 3.15 -0.17 8.80
CA VAL A 102 2.61 0.07 7.45
C VAL A 102 2.88 1.49 6.98
N HIS A 103 2.80 2.48 7.86
CA HIS A 103 3.15 3.86 7.52
C HIS A 103 4.61 3.99 7.09
N MET A 104 5.52 3.37 7.85
CA MET A 104 6.94 3.29 7.52
C MET A 104 7.14 2.62 6.16
N LEU A 105 6.49 1.48 5.89
CA LEU A 105 6.54 0.81 4.58
C LEU A 105 6.14 1.74 3.42
N PHE A 106 5.07 2.53 3.55
CA PHE A 106 4.70 3.53 2.54
C PHE A 106 5.76 4.64 2.36
N GLN A 107 6.43 5.06 3.44
CA GLN A 107 7.53 6.03 3.34
C GLN A 107 8.75 5.45 2.60
N GLN A 108 9.10 4.20 2.87
CA GLN A 108 10.19 3.53 2.15
C GLN A 108 9.85 3.34 0.67
N LEU A 109 8.63 2.91 0.35
CA LEU A 109 8.19 2.72 -1.04
C LEU A 109 8.16 4.03 -1.82
N SER A 110 7.91 5.17 -1.16
CA SER A 110 7.97 6.50 -1.77
C SER A 110 9.38 7.12 -1.82
N GLY A 111 10.40 6.40 -1.37
CA GLY A 111 11.80 6.87 -1.38
C GLY A 111 12.16 7.84 -0.25
N LEU A 112 11.29 8.00 0.75
CA LEU A 112 11.46 8.96 1.85
C LEU A 112 12.26 8.40 3.04
N ALA A 113 12.58 7.10 3.08
CA ALA A 113 13.29 6.49 4.23
C ALA A 113 14.22 5.31 3.82
N PRO A 114 15.51 5.31 4.23
CA PRO A 114 16.48 4.30 3.79
C PRO A 114 16.55 3.04 4.66
N ARG A 115 16.24 3.09 5.97
CA ARG A 115 16.23 1.93 6.87
C ARG A 115 15.17 2.08 7.95
N MET A 116 14.44 1.01 8.21
CA MET A 116 13.31 0.98 9.12
C MET A 116 13.38 -0.27 9.98
N LYS A 117 13.22 -0.11 11.29
CA LYS A 117 12.97 -1.22 12.21
C LYS A 117 11.47 -1.31 12.38
N LEU A 118 10.89 -2.39 11.86
CA LEU A 118 9.48 -2.74 12.04
C LEU A 118 9.34 -3.50 13.37
N GLU A 119 8.24 -3.27 14.08
CA GLU A 119 7.98 -3.89 15.39
C GLU A 119 7.16 -5.18 15.26
N GLN A 120 6.16 -5.20 14.38
CA GLN A 120 5.21 -6.31 14.19
C GLN A 120 5.36 -6.98 12.83
N LEU A 121 5.62 -6.21 11.77
CA LEU A 121 5.66 -6.72 10.40
C LEU A 121 7.03 -7.24 9.98
N LEU A 122 7.02 -8.34 9.24
CA LEU A 122 8.17 -8.86 8.52
C LEU A 122 8.07 -8.49 7.04
N GLN A 123 9.12 -7.89 6.51
CA GLN A 123 9.18 -7.39 5.13
C GLN A 123 10.25 -8.15 4.34
N SER A 124 9.88 -8.62 3.15
CA SER A 124 10.84 -9.11 2.16
C SER A 124 11.46 -7.94 1.37
N PRO A 125 12.77 -7.99 1.04
CA PRO A 125 13.73 -9.05 1.35
C PRO A 125 14.48 -8.85 2.68
N PHE A 126 14.13 -7.84 3.48
CA PHE A 126 15.00 -7.36 4.56
C PHE A 126 14.91 -8.15 5.86
N THR A 127 13.70 -8.38 6.38
CA THR A 127 13.49 -8.97 7.72
C THR A 127 12.79 -10.34 7.66
N LEU A 128 12.05 -10.64 6.58
CA LEU A 128 11.22 -11.85 6.51
C LEU A 128 12.03 -13.16 6.67
N HIS A 129 13.10 -13.34 5.90
CA HIS A 129 13.88 -14.58 5.95
C HIS A 129 14.47 -14.84 7.33
N ALA A 130 15.13 -13.85 7.92
CA ALA A 130 15.71 -13.97 9.26
C ALA A 130 14.64 -14.09 10.36
N GLY A 131 13.48 -13.47 10.18
CA GLY A 131 12.38 -13.49 11.16
C GLY A 131 11.66 -14.84 11.23
N VAL A 132 11.54 -15.56 10.11
CA VAL A 132 10.86 -16.87 10.06
C VAL A 132 11.74 -18.04 10.51
N LEU A 133 13.07 -17.89 10.48
CA LEU A 133 14.02 -18.93 10.90
C LEU A 133 14.29 -18.97 12.43
N LYS A 134 13.73 -18.02 13.18
CA LYS A 134 13.78 -18.01 14.65
C LYS A 134 12.63 -18.80 15.24
#